data_AF-A0A914C0V1-F1
#
_entry.id   AF-A0A914C0V1-F1
#
_cell.length_a   1.000
_cell.length_b   1.000
_cell.length_c   1.000
_cell.angle_alpha   90.00
_cell.angle_beta   90.00
_cell.angle_gamma   90.00
#
_symmetry.space_group_name_H-M   'P 1'
#
loop_
_entity.id
_entity.type
_entity.pdbx_description
1 polymer ?
#
loop_
_entity_poly.entity_id
_entity_poly.type
_entity_poly.pdbx_seq_one_letter_code
_entity_poly.pdbx_strand_id
1 'polypeptide(L)'
;MEDFEARELFEVSTLQLRAFGCTSKNVVDALHNAIIDAWAQVVENKILHFVRQKFQEDSRGDGAHESRKVERLRKQLLNHIYLNGKLQVFLNKLETHLMTYVFAIPRYITLPNDMANKECPNDEEELLETLKNLVQSIIELRYKTQIMDVESEKARNALKILRALKGTATASEPESEPMI
;
A
#
# COMPACT_ATOMS: atom_id res chain seq x y z
N MET A 1 22.49 -19.30 11.49
CA MET A 1 22.58 -18.23 12.50
C MET A 1 22.23 -16.89 11.85
N GLU A 2 22.77 -16.59 10.66
CA GLU A 2 22.40 -15.40 9.85
C GLU A 2 20.90 -15.30 9.50
N ASP A 3 20.24 -16.41 9.17
CA ASP A 3 18.80 -16.41 8.86
C ASP A 3 17.89 -16.02 10.03
N PHE A 4 18.36 -16.18 11.28
CA PHE A 4 17.59 -15.84 12.47
C PHE A 4 17.65 -14.33 12.76
N GLU A 5 18.83 -13.73 12.65
CA GLU A 5 19.01 -12.28 12.85
C GLU A 5 18.30 -11.48 11.75
N ALA A 6 18.32 -11.94 10.50
CA ALA A 6 17.61 -11.29 9.40
C ALA A 6 16.09 -11.29 9.61
N ARG A 7 15.53 -12.36 10.18
CA ARG A 7 14.10 -12.44 10.51
C ARG A 7 13.73 -11.52 11.66
N GLU A 8 14.54 -11.47 12.72
CA GLU A 8 14.31 -10.56 13.84
C GLU A 8 14.36 -9.09 13.40
N LEU A 9 15.33 -8.71 12.58
CA LEU A 9 15.43 -7.35 12.05
C LEU A 9 14.24 -6.98 11.16
N PHE A 10 13.74 -7.93 10.37
CA PHE A 10 12.55 -7.74 9.54
C PHE A 10 11.29 -7.54 10.39
N GLU A 11 11.09 -8.39 11.41
CA GLU A 11 9.95 -8.25 12.33
C GLU A 11 9.98 -6.93 13.08
N VAL A 12 11.13 -6.52 13.61
CA VAL A 12 11.26 -5.23 14.31
C VAL A 12 10.96 -4.06 13.37
N SER A 13 11.45 -4.10 12.13
CA SER A 13 11.22 -3.04 11.14
C SER A 13 9.74 -2.93 10.76
N THR A 14 9.05 -4.07 10.59
CA THR A 14 7.61 -4.07 10.27
C THR A 14 6.76 -3.58 11.45
N LEU A 15 7.15 -3.91 12.68
CA LEU A 15 6.48 -3.43 13.89
C LEU A 15 6.65 -1.92 14.06
N GLN A 16 7.86 -1.40 13.80
CA GLN A 16 8.12 0.04 13.81
C GLN A 16 7.29 0.79 12.77
N LEU A 17 7.24 0.26 11.55
CA LEU A 17 6.44 0.85 10.48
C LEU A 17 4.95 0.92 10.85
N ARG A 18 4.42 -0.13 11.49
CA ARG A 18 3.03 -0.17 11.97
C ARG A 18 2.77 0.79 13.13
N ALA A 19 3.70 0.92 14.06
CA ALA A 19 3.52 1.75 15.26
C ALA A 19 3.76 3.24 15.00
N PHE A 20 4.76 3.58 14.19
CA PHE A 20 5.26 4.95 14.02
C PHE A 20 5.09 5.49 12.59
N GLY A 21 4.72 4.65 11.62
CA GLY A 21 4.64 5.04 10.20
C GLY A 21 6.00 5.18 9.50
N CYS A 22 7.10 4.94 10.20
CA CYS A 22 8.47 4.98 9.68
C CYS A 22 9.40 4.05 10.48
N THR A 23 10.56 3.74 9.91
CA THR A 23 11.63 2.99 10.60
C THR A 23 12.78 3.90 11.01
N SER A 24 13.59 3.46 11.97
CA SER A 24 14.84 4.14 12.34
C SER A 24 15.74 4.41 11.13
N LYS A 25 15.82 3.44 10.20
CA LYS A 25 16.57 3.56 8.96
C LYS A 25 16.05 4.68 8.07
N ASN A 26 14.73 4.82 7.92
CA ASN A 26 14.16 5.94 7.16
C ASN A 26 14.59 7.30 7.73
N VAL A 27 14.64 7.42 9.07
CA VAL A 27 15.08 8.66 9.74
C VAL A 27 16.56 8.92 9.49
N VAL A 28 17.39 7.88 9.59
CA VAL A 28 18.84 7.97 9.37
C VAL A 28 19.14 8.31 7.91
N ASP A 29 18.45 7.71 6.95
CA ASP A 29 18.58 8.00 5.53
C ASP A 29 18.16 9.45 5.21
N ALA A 30 17.06 9.92 5.80
CA ALA A 30 16.64 11.31 5.65
C ALA A 30 17.67 12.30 6.22
N LEU A 31 18.23 11.99 7.40
CA LEU A 31 19.26 12.81 8.03
C LEU A 31 20.56 12.81 7.20
N HIS A 32 20.97 11.66 6.68
CA HIS A 32 22.13 11.52 5.80
C HIS A 32 21.99 12.43 4.58
N ASN A 33 20.86 12.35 3.88
CA ASN A 33 20.58 13.18 2.71
C ASN A 33 20.58 14.67 3.05
N ALA A 34 19.94 15.06 4.15
CA ALA A 34 19.94 16.45 4.61
C ALA A 34 21.35 16.98 4.90
N ILE A 35 22.23 16.17 5.51
CA ILE A 35 23.62 16.54 5.79
C ILE A 35 24.41 16.72 4.48
N ILE A 36 24.24 15.80 3.53
CA ILE A 36 24.90 15.88 2.22
C ILE A 36 24.46 17.13 1.47
N ASP A 37 23.16 17.41 1.44
CA ASP A 37 22.61 18.58 0.76
C ASP A 37 23.13 19.88 1.39
N ALA A 38 23.12 19.96 2.73
CA ALA A 38 23.68 21.10 3.45
C ALA A 38 25.18 21.27 3.15
N TRP A 39 25.94 20.18 3.09
CA TRP A 39 27.35 20.26 2.72
C TRP A 39 27.57 20.69 1.28
N ALA A 40 26.78 20.16 0.34
CA ALA A 40 26.86 20.54 -1.06
C ALA A 40 26.60 22.04 -1.25
N GLN A 41 25.64 22.60 -0.50
CA GLN A 41 25.39 24.05 -0.47
C GLN A 41 26.58 24.83 0.10
N VAL A 42 27.22 24.36 1.17
CA VAL A 42 28.42 25.00 1.73
C VAL A 42 29.57 25.00 0.72
N VAL A 43 29.80 23.86 0.05
CA VAL A 43 30.82 23.74 -0.98
C VAL A 43 30.55 24.71 -2.12
N GLU A 44 29.32 24.79 -2.65
CA GLU A 44 29.00 25.68 -3.76
C GLU A 44 29.08 27.16 -3.36
N ASN A 45 28.40 27.54 -2.27
CA ASN A 45 28.18 28.95 -1.93
C ASN A 45 29.39 29.61 -1.27
N LYS A 46 30.18 28.86 -0.50
CA LYS A 46 31.33 29.43 0.22
C LYS A 46 32.64 29.07 -0.46
N ILE A 47 32.89 27.78 -0.68
CA ILE A 47 34.21 27.31 -1.12
C ILE A 47 34.42 27.58 -2.60
N LEU A 48 33.54 27.09 -3.48
CA LEU A 48 33.69 27.27 -4.93
C LEU A 48 33.53 28.74 -5.33
N HIS A 49 32.66 29.49 -4.65
CA HIS A 49 32.56 30.94 -4.86
C HIS A 49 33.90 31.65 -4.59
N PHE A 50 34.52 31.42 -3.43
CA PHE A 50 35.82 32.01 -3.09
C PHE A 50 36.94 31.57 -4.05
N VAL A 51 36.93 30.30 -4.42
CA VAL A 51 37.90 29.73 -5.37
C VAL A 51 37.75 30.36 -6.76
N ARG A 52 36.52 30.55 -7.26
CA ARG A 52 36.26 31.23 -8.54
C ARG A 52 36.75 32.68 -8.51
N GLN A 53 36.50 33.41 -7.42
CA GLN A 53 36.99 34.79 -7.26
C GLN A 53 38.52 34.86 -7.33
N LYS A 54 39.22 33.96 -6.61
CA LYS A 54 40.70 33.91 -6.65
C LYS A 54 41.27 33.57 -8.03
N PHE A 55 40.68 32.59 -8.73
CA PHE A 55 41.17 32.20 -10.06
C PHE A 55 40.91 33.28 -11.13
N GLN A 56 39.82 34.04 -11.00
CA GLN A 56 39.56 35.18 -11.89
C GLN A 56 40.57 36.33 -11.72
N GLU A 57 41.14 36.51 -10.53
CA GLU A 57 42.20 37.51 -10.29
C GLU A 57 43.56 37.08 -10.87
N ASP A 58 43.86 35.78 -10.86
CA ASP A 58 45.16 35.24 -11.28
C ASP A 58 45.25 34.87 -12.79
N SER A 59 44.12 34.69 -13.49
CA SER A 59 44.12 34.16 -14.86
C SER A 59 43.83 35.19 -15.95
N ARG A 60 44.82 35.39 -16.84
CA ARG A 60 44.68 36.04 -18.17
C ARG A 60 44.35 35.05 -19.31
N GLY A 61 43.91 33.82 -19.01
CA GLY A 61 43.80 32.74 -20.02
C GLY A 61 42.60 31.79 -19.86
N ASP A 62 42.19 31.24 -21.01
CA ASP A 62 41.12 30.25 -21.34
C ASP A 62 40.24 29.71 -20.19
N GLY A 63 39.03 30.28 -20.05
CA GLY A 63 38.04 29.94 -19.02
C GLY A 63 37.51 28.50 -19.06
N ALA A 64 37.69 27.76 -20.16
CA ALA A 64 37.29 26.35 -20.25
C ALA A 64 38.14 25.45 -19.34
N HIS A 65 39.43 25.75 -19.15
CA HIS A 65 40.32 24.96 -18.31
C HIS A 65 40.08 25.21 -16.82
N GLU A 66 39.65 26.42 -16.46
CA GLU A 66 39.33 26.79 -15.07
C GLU A 66 38.05 26.11 -14.59
N SER A 67 37.00 26.11 -15.41
CA SER A 67 35.74 25.44 -15.10
C SER A 67 35.96 23.94 -14.79
N ARG A 68 36.82 23.26 -15.57
CA ARG A 68 37.17 21.85 -15.33
C ARG A 68 37.98 21.62 -14.05
N LYS A 69 38.77 22.60 -13.58
CA LYS A 69 39.50 22.51 -12.31
C LYS A 69 38.55 22.69 -11.13
N VAL A 70 37.66 23.70 -11.20
CA VAL A 70 36.63 23.97 -10.19
C VAL A 70 35.69 22.77 -10.04
N GLU A 71 35.28 22.14 -11.14
CA GLU A 71 34.40 20.98 -11.11
C GLU A 71 35.07 19.73 -10.52
N ARG A 72 36.38 19.53 -10.80
CA ARG A 72 37.16 18.48 -10.13
C ARG A 72 37.28 18.73 -8.63
N LEU A 73 37.52 19.98 -8.22
CA LEU A 73 37.58 20.35 -6.81
C LEU A 73 36.25 20.10 -6.10
N ARG A 74 35.13 20.45 -6.74
CA ARG A 74 33.77 20.15 -6.25
C ARG A 74 33.59 18.66 -5.99
N LYS A 75 33.90 17.82 -6.98
CA LYS A 75 33.78 16.36 -6.85
C LYS A 75 34.68 15.82 -5.74
N GLN A 76 35.92 16.30 -5.62
CA GLN A 76 36.84 15.89 -4.56
C GLN A 76 36.35 16.29 -3.17
N LEU A 77 35.83 17.51 -2.98
CA LEU A 77 35.31 17.99 -1.70
C LEU A 77 34.05 17.25 -1.26
N LEU A 78 33.15 16.94 -2.20
CA LEU A 78 31.97 16.11 -1.93
C LEU A 78 32.39 14.68 -1.58
N ASN A 79 33.29 14.08 -2.36
CA ASN A 79 33.82 12.75 -2.08
C ASN A 79 34.53 12.69 -0.73
N HIS A 80 35.18 13.76 -0.29
CA HIS A 80 35.88 13.75 0.99
C HIS A 80 34.92 13.60 2.17
N ILE A 81 33.68 14.08 2.07
CA ILE A 81 32.64 13.81 3.08
C ILE A 81 32.20 12.35 3.05
N TYR A 82 31.87 11.85 1.87
CA TYR A 82 31.40 10.47 1.72
C TYR A 82 32.46 9.46 2.18
N LEU A 83 33.72 9.69 1.81
CA LEU A 83 34.83 8.77 2.07
C LEU A 83 35.46 8.92 3.45
N ASN A 84 35.12 9.96 4.23
CA ASN A 84 35.68 10.12 5.58
C ASN A 84 35.24 8.99 6.52
N GLY A 85 34.14 8.29 6.21
CA GLY A 85 33.59 7.20 7.03
C GLY A 85 33.02 7.64 8.38
N LYS A 86 33.44 8.79 8.93
CA LYS A 86 32.98 9.36 10.20
C LYS A 86 31.48 9.62 10.21
N LEU A 87 30.93 10.13 9.11
CA LEU A 87 29.49 10.35 8.97
C LEU A 87 28.74 9.02 9.05
N GLN A 88 29.20 8.00 8.31
CA GLN A 88 28.59 6.67 8.34
C GLN A 88 28.65 6.05 9.74
N VAL A 89 29.79 6.14 10.42
CA VAL A 89 29.94 5.63 11.79
C VAL A 89 29.00 6.35 12.76
N PHE A 90 28.86 7.68 12.62
CA PHE A 90 27.92 8.45 13.42
C PHE A 90 26.47 8.04 13.16
N LEU A 91 26.08 7.91 11.89
CA LEU A 91 24.74 7.52 11.49
C LEU A 91 24.38 6.10 11.93
N ASN A 92 25.31 5.14 11.83
CA ASN A 92 25.10 3.78 12.33
C ASN A 92 24.90 3.77 13.86
N LYS A 93 25.68 4.57 14.60
CA LYS A 93 25.49 4.71 16.05
C LYS A 93 24.16 5.36 16.38
N LEU A 94 23.75 6.37 15.62
CA LEU A 94 22.46 7.03 15.76
C LEU A 94 21.32 6.05 15.49
N GLU A 95 21.40 5.26 14.42
CA GLU A 95 20.43 4.22 14.09
C GLU A 95 20.24 3.26 15.27
N THR A 96 21.36 2.80 15.84
CA THR A 96 21.33 1.90 17.00
C THR A 96 20.65 2.54 18.20
N HIS A 97 20.91 3.82 18.48
CA HIS A 97 20.25 4.54 19.58
C HIS A 97 18.76 4.75 19.31
N LEU A 98 18.39 5.10 18.08
CA LEU A 98 17.00 5.25 17.67
C LEU A 98 16.25 3.93 17.84
N MET A 99 16.83 2.81 17.40
CA MET A 99 16.27 1.47 17.59
C MET A 99 16.10 1.10 19.06
N THR A 100 17.06 1.49 19.91
CA THR A 100 17.11 1.03 21.30
C THR A 100 16.24 1.86 22.24
N TYR A 101 16.04 3.16 21.97
CA TYR A 101 15.40 4.07 22.92
C TYR A 101 14.17 4.79 22.39
N VAL A 102 14.10 5.08 21.09
CA VAL A 102 13.03 5.91 20.51
C VAL A 102 11.98 5.04 19.84
N PHE A 103 12.43 4.14 18.98
CA PHE A 103 11.59 3.19 18.24
C PHE A 103 11.55 1.80 18.89
N ALA A 104 11.99 1.72 20.15
CA ALA A 104 11.94 0.48 20.90
C ALA A 104 10.50 0.20 21.33
N ILE A 105 9.97 -0.93 20.84
CA ILE A 105 8.69 -1.46 21.27
C ILE A 105 9.01 -2.66 22.16
N PRO A 106 8.81 -2.55 23.49
CA PRO A 106 9.10 -3.66 24.39
C PRO A 106 8.26 -4.88 24.02
N ARG A 107 8.87 -6.07 23.99
CA ARG A 107 8.21 -7.32 23.57
C ARG A 107 6.97 -7.68 24.40
N TYR A 108 6.88 -7.16 25.62
CA TYR A 108 5.74 -7.38 26.51
C TYR A 108 4.56 -6.42 26.27
N ILE A 109 4.75 -5.38 25.46
CA ILE A 109 3.70 -4.44 25.10
C ILE A 109 3.03 -4.91 23.81
N THR A 110 1.71 -5.02 23.86
CA THR A 110 0.88 -5.24 22.65
C THR A 110 0.47 -3.88 22.12
N LEU A 111 0.62 -3.66 20.82
CA LEU A 111 0.17 -2.41 20.21
C LEU A 111 -1.37 -2.33 20.34
N PRO A 112 -1.94 -1.12 20.52
CA PRO A 112 -3.39 -0.97 20.61
C PRO A 112 -4.15 -1.59 19.44
N ASN A 113 -3.59 -1.52 18.23
CA ASN A 113 -4.15 -2.13 17.02
C ASN A 113 -4.20 -3.67 17.08
N ASP A 114 -3.33 -4.30 17.87
CA ASP A 114 -3.26 -5.75 18.03
C ASP A 114 -4.08 -6.24 19.25
N MET A 115 -4.63 -5.34 20.08
CA MET A 115 -5.47 -5.73 21.22
C MET A 115 -6.75 -6.43 20.77
N ALA A 116 -7.38 -5.96 19.68
CA ALA A 116 -8.59 -6.59 19.13
C ALA A 116 -8.33 -8.05 18.67
N ASN A 117 -7.12 -8.34 18.17
CA ASN A 117 -6.72 -9.69 17.77
C ASN A 117 -6.42 -10.61 18.98
N LYS A 118 -6.23 -10.05 20.19
CA LYS A 118 -6.11 -10.84 21.42
C LYS A 118 -7.46 -11.12 22.08
N GLU A 119 -8.42 -10.23 21.92
CA GLU A 119 -9.76 -10.34 22.52
C GLU A 119 -10.71 -11.22 21.70
N CYS A 120 -10.42 -11.43 20.42
CA CYS A 120 -11.04 -12.49 19.64
C CYS A 120 -10.11 -13.72 19.70
N PRO A 121 -10.38 -14.73 20.56
CA PRO A 121 -9.79 -16.03 20.29
C PRO A 121 -10.17 -16.40 18.86
N ASN A 122 -9.23 -16.99 18.13
CA ASN A 122 -9.44 -17.50 16.79
C ASN A 122 -10.60 -18.52 16.80
N ASP A 123 -11.82 -18.03 16.68
CA ASP A 123 -12.99 -18.77 16.24
C ASP A 123 -12.91 -18.94 14.71
N GLU A 124 -11.70 -19.08 14.16
CA GLU A 124 -11.47 -19.27 12.73
C GLU A 124 -12.19 -20.52 12.25
N GLU A 125 -12.22 -21.58 13.05
CA GLU A 125 -12.98 -22.79 12.75
C GLU A 125 -14.49 -22.54 12.79
N GLU A 126 -15.00 -21.81 13.78
CA GLU A 126 -16.44 -21.50 13.86
C GLU A 126 -16.87 -20.55 12.73
N LEU A 127 -16.04 -19.55 12.39
CA LEU A 127 -16.26 -18.66 11.25
C LEU A 127 -16.21 -19.40 9.92
N LEU A 128 -15.29 -20.35 9.75
CA LEU A 128 -15.21 -21.20 8.56
C LEU A 128 -16.43 -22.12 8.45
N GLU A 129 -16.88 -22.69 9.56
CA GLU A 129 -18.09 -23.53 9.60
C GLU A 129 -19.33 -22.70 9.27
N THR A 130 -19.43 -21.50 9.85
CA THR A 130 -20.51 -20.55 9.57
C THR A 130 -20.50 -20.13 8.09
N LEU A 131 -19.33 -19.87 7.51
CA LEU A 131 -19.16 -19.54 6.11
C LEU A 131 -19.62 -20.70 5.20
N LYS A 132 -19.22 -21.94 5.50
CA LYS A 132 -19.67 -23.13 4.75
C LYS A 132 -21.19 -23.28 4.80
N ASN A 133 -21.80 -23.12 5.97
CA ASN A 133 -23.24 -23.22 6.16
C ASN A 133 -23.99 -22.13 5.39
N LEU A 134 -23.47 -20.90 5.37
CA LEU A 134 -23.99 -19.80 4.56
C LEU A 134 -23.91 -20.09 3.06
N VAL A 135 -22.77 -20.59 2.57
CA VAL A 135 -22.61 -20.96 1.16
C VAL A 135 -23.59 -22.05 0.75
N GLN A 136 -23.77 -23.08 1.58
CA GLN A 136 -24.73 -24.16 1.34
C GLN A 136 -26.17 -23.62 1.29
N SER A 137 -26.53 -22.75 2.24
CA SER A 137 -27.85 -22.11 2.29
C SER A 137 -28.12 -21.26 1.04
N ILE A 138 -27.12 -20.54 0.54
CA ILE A 138 -27.23 -19.76 -0.70
C ILE A 138 -27.51 -20.67 -1.90
N ILE A 139 -26.84 -21.82 -2.00
CA ILE A 139 -27.04 -22.78 -3.08
C ILE A 139 -28.47 -23.34 -3.05
N GLU A 140 -28.96 -23.74 -1.88
CA GLU A 140 -30.33 -24.23 -1.70
C GLU A 140 -31.38 -23.19 -2.07
N LEU A 141 -31.19 -21.95 -1.63
CA LEU A 141 -32.08 -20.84 -1.96
C LEU A 141 -32.11 -20.54 -3.47
N ARG A 142 -30.96 -20.63 -4.15
CA ARG A 142 -30.90 -20.48 -5.61
C ARG A 142 -31.68 -21.58 -6.33
N TYR A 143 -31.52 -22.83 -5.89
CA TYR A 143 -32.25 -23.96 -6.47
C TYR A 143 -33.77 -23.81 -6.27
N LYS A 144 -34.19 -23.43 -5.07
CA LYS A 144 -35.60 -23.18 -4.76
C LYS A 144 -36.18 -22.05 -5.60
N THR A 145 -35.42 -20.97 -5.81
CA THR A 145 -35.81 -19.85 -6.67
C THR A 145 -36.03 -20.32 -8.10
N GLN A 146 -35.11 -21.12 -8.64
CA GLN A 146 -35.22 -21.66 -10.00
C GLN A 146 -36.46 -22.56 -10.17
N ILE A 147 -36.80 -23.39 -9.18
CA ILE A 147 -38.04 -24.19 -9.21
C ILE A 147 -39.26 -23.27 -9.25
N MET A 148 -39.30 -22.26 -8.38
CA MET A 148 -40.42 -21.31 -8.32
C MET A 148 -40.61 -20.55 -9.63
N ASP A 149 -39.54 -20.21 -10.34
CA ASP A 149 -39.61 -19.57 -11.65
C ASP A 149 -40.26 -20.47 -12.70
N VAL A 150 -39.86 -21.75 -12.74
CA VAL A 150 -40.45 -22.75 -13.65
C VAL A 150 -41.93 -22.98 -13.34
N GLU A 151 -42.28 -23.09 -12.06
CA GLU A 151 -43.69 -23.24 -11.64
C GLU A 151 -44.52 -22.01 -12.00
N SER A 152 -43.95 -20.81 -11.82
CA SER A 152 -44.57 -19.55 -12.19
C SER A 152 -44.82 -19.45 -13.69
N GLU A 153 -43.86 -19.87 -14.53
CA GLU A 153 -44.05 -19.94 -15.98
C GLU A 153 -45.13 -20.92 -16.38
N LYS A 154 -45.14 -22.14 -15.80
CA LYS A 154 -46.19 -23.12 -16.05
C LYS A 154 -47.56 -22.58 -15.68
N ALA A 155 -47.70 -21.93 -14.53
CA ALA A 155 -48.94 -21.30 -14.09
C ALA A 155 -49.39 -20.18 -15.04
N ARG A 156 -48.46 -19.32 -15.49
CA ARG A 156 -48.76 -18.27 -16.49
C ARG A 156 -49.22 -18.87 -17.81
N ASN A 157 -48.59 -19.93 -18.28
CA ASN A 157 -48.99 -20.61 -19.53
C ASN A 157 -50.36 -21.28 -19.39
N ALA A 158 -50.64 -21.95 -18.27
CA ALA A 158 -51.97 -22.50 -17.99
C ALA A 158 -53.05 -21.40 -17.98
N LEU A 159 -52.77 -20.25 -17.36
CA LEU A 159 -53.69 -19.11 -17.37
C LEU A 159 -53.92 -18.55 -18.79
N LYS A 160 -52.90 -18.50 -19.64
CA LYS A 160 -53.05 -18.08 -21.04
C LYS A 160 -53.98 -19.02 -21.80
N ILE A 161 -53.80 -20.34 -21.64
CA ILE A 161 -54.64 -21.36 -22.29
C ILE A 161 -56.09 -21.25 -21.81
N LEU A 162 -56.32 -21.12 -20.50
CA LEU A 162 -57.66 -20.96 -19.93
C LEU A 162 -58.35 -19.69 -20.45
N ARG A 163 -57.62 -18.57 -20.59
CA ARG A 163 -58.17 -17.34 -21.19
C ARG A 163 -58.51 -17.53 -22.67
N ALA A 164 -57.66 -18.22 -23.44
CA ALA A 164 -57.92 -18.49 -24.85
C ALA A 164 -59.18 -19.35 -25.03
N LEU A 165 -59.34 -20.41 -24.24
CA LEU A 165 -60.52 -21.26 -24.24
C LEU A 165 -61.81 -20.50 -23.87
N LYS A 166 -61.73 -19.57 -22.91
CA LYS A 166 -62.85 -18.69 -22.56
C LYS A 166 -63.19 -17.71 -23.68
N GLY A 167 -62.20 -17.19 -24.40
CA GLY A 167 -62.41 -16.31 -25.56
C GLY A 167 -62.96 -17.03 -26.79
N THR A 168 -62.63 -18.31 -26.99
CA THR A 168 -63.21 -19.13 -28.07
C THR A 168 -64.64 -19.58 -27.79
N ALA A 169 -65.01 -19.77 -26.51
CA ALA A 169 -66.38 -20.10 -26.11
C ALA A 169 -67.36 -18.93 -26.33
N THR A 170 -66.87 -17.69 -26.39
CA THR A 170 -67.69 -16.49 -26.67
C THR A 170 -67.73 -16.11 -28.16
N ALA A 171 -67.01 -16.81 -29.04
CA ALA A 171 -66.94 -16.52 -30.47
C ALA A 171 -67.79 -17.49 -31.34
N SER A 172 -68.49 -18.44 -30.73
CA SER A 172 -69.28 -19.47 -31.44
C SER A 172 -70.80 -19.25 -31.40
N GLU A 173 -71.29 -18.08 -31.01
CA GLU A 173 -72.68 -17.69 -31.25
C GLU A 173 -72.73 -16.71 -32.44
N PRO A 174 -73.09 -17.17 -33.66
CA PRO A 174 -73.56 -16.26 -34.69
C PRO A 174 -75.03 -15.93 -34.40
N GLU A 175 -75.26 -14.67 -34.07
CA GLU A 175 -76.57 -14.01 -34.23
C GLU A 175 -77.01 -14.09 -35.71
N SER A 176 -78.27 -14.49 -35.93
CA SER A 176 -79.16 -14.07 -37.05
C SER A 176 -80.50 -14.79 -36.86
N GLU A 177 -81.37 -14.22 -36.03
CA GLU A 177 -82.51 -13.34 -36.38
C GLU A 177 -83.77 -14.07 -36.90
N PRO A 178 -84.95 -13.77 -36.34
CA PRO A 178 -86.22 -14.37 -36.73
C PRO A 178 -86.91 -13.53 -37.81
N MET A 179 -87.54 -14.17 -38.81
CA MET A 179 -88.57 -13.50 -39.61
C MET A 179 -89.67 -14.48 -40.05
N ILE A 180 -90.85 -14.21 -39.48
CA ILE A 180 -92.25 -14.40 -39.96
C ILE A 180 -92.66 -15.83 -40.37
#